data_AF-A0A9P9CDB7-F1
#
_entry.id   AF-A0A9P9CDB7-F1
#
_cell.length_a   1.000
_cell.length_b   1.000
_cell.length_c   1.000
_cell.angle_alpha   90.00
_cell.angle_beta   90.00
_cell.angle_gamma   90.00
#
_symmetry.space_group_name_H-M   'P 1'
#
loop_
_entity.id
_entity.type
_entity.pdbx_description
1 polymer ?
#
loop_
_entity_poly.entity_id
_entity_poly.type
_entity_poly.pdbx_seq_one_letter_code
_entity_poly.pdbx_strand_id
1 'polypeptide(L)'
;MAAFDISRGHAPPASKTSRSDTVSEATTLYPPDKFGDEASDNARVWNVYRDSAIETDNELLGRWNEALTAILVFAGLFSAVVTAFVIESTRRLQPDPAEYTARAVLAVLSHMNGSTISPIEVVNPAFFSAGATARTINSFWYFGLTTALAVSLLAILAKQWLLEYHARIRAPAKHARYWAWRHFAFKRGLEKWNIDLFISLLSFAMHLAFGSFFAGLLLTLFPVDWIVSAVVTLVTLSVFIVYSVATLAPLWLGDAPMLTPLLIHADRGMRAVISRDRWTCRPYFASLESGLSNPGGG
;
A
#
# COMPACT_ATOMS: atom_id res chain seq x y z
N MET A 1 -23.75 -31.94 -33.55
CA MET A 1 -25.00 -32.61 -33.11
C MET A 1 -24.66 -33.48 -31.91
N ALA A 2 -24.73 -32.90 -30.72
CA ALA A 2 -24.78 -33.57 -29.42
C ALA A 2 -25.07 -32.46 -28.39
N ALA A 3 -26.32 -32.41 -27.93
CA ALA A 3 -26.78 -31.50 -26.89
C ALA A 3 -26.29 -32.01 -25.54
N PHE A 4 -25.66 -31.15 -24.75
CA PHE A 4 -25.26 -31.46 -23.37
C PHE A 4 -26.29 -30.86 -22.42
N ASP A 5 -27.02 -31.75 -21.77
CA ASP A 5 -28.13 -31.49 -20.85
C ASP A 5 -27.61 -30.90 -19.52
N ILE A 6 -28.08 -29.72 -19.16
CA ILE A 6 -27.80 -29.06 -17.88
C ILE A 6 -28.91 -29.45 -16.92
N SER A 7 -28.68 -30.49 -16.12
CA SER A 7 -29.60 -30.87 -15.04
C SER A 7 -28.88 -30.94 -13.68
N ARG A 8 -29.22 -29.94 -12.86
CA ARG A 8 -29.44 -30.02 -11.40
C ARG A 8 -28.33 -30.63 -10.54
N GLY A 9 -27.36 -29.79 -10.17
CA GLY A 9 -26.55 -29.96 -8.95
C GLY A 9 -27.09 -29.06 -7.83
N HIS A 10 -27.43 -29.66 -6.69
CA HIS A 10 -28.03 -29.06 -5.50
C HIS A 10 -27.42 -27.71 -5.09
N ALA A 11 -28.26 -26.67 -5.03
CA ALA A 11 -27.99 -25.50 -4.20
C ALA A 11 -28.07 -25.91 -2.72
N PRO A 12 -27.14 -25.45 -1.85
CA PRO A 12 -27.31 -25.63 -0.42
C PRO A 12 -28.62 -24.96 0.03
N PRO A 13 -29.37 -25.55 0.97
CA PRO A 13 -30.64 -24.97 1.40
C PRO A 13 -30.38 -23.58 1.99
N ALA A 14 -30.98 -22.56 1.35
CA ALA A 14 -31.03 -21.22 1.91
C ALA A 14 -31.78 -21.31 3.25
N SER A 15 -31.05 -21.22 4.36
CA SER A 15 -31.62 -21.15 5.69
C SER A 15 -32.47 -19.88 5.79
N LYS A 16 -33.79 -20.04 5.65
CA LYS A 16 -34.76 -19.01 6.03
C LYS A 16 -34.81 -18.94 7.55
N THR A 17 -33.78 -18.42 8.19
CA THR A 17 -33.78 -18.18 9.63
C THR A 17 -34.78 -17.06 9.90
N SER A 18 -35.92 -17.37 10.51
CA SER A 18 -36.93 -16.34 10.79
C SER A 18 -36.40 -15.40 11.87
N ARG A 19 -36.89 -14.16 11.91
CA ARG A 19 -36.54 -13.19 12.96
C ARG A 19 -36.88 -13.71 14.38
N SER A 20 -37.84 -14.62 14.49
CA SER A 20 -38.16 -15.31 15.74
C SER A 20 -37.05 -16.28 16.14
N ASP A 21 -36.51 -17.01 15.15
CA ASP A 21 -35.47 -18.02 15.37
C ASP A 21 -34.16 -17.34 15.79
N THR A 22 -33.77 -16.23 15.13
CA THR A 22 -32.57 -15.47 15.50
C THR A 22 -32.68 -14.81 16.88
N VAL A 23 -33.87 -14.31 17.25
CA VAL A 23 -34.10 -13.73 18.58
C VAL A 23 -34.10 -14.82 19.65
N SER A 24 -34.66 -15.99 19.35
CA SER A 24 -34.63 -17.14 20.27
C SER A 24 -33.21 -17.63 20.51
N GLU A 25 -32.42 -17.79 19.44
CA GLU A 25 -31.01 -18.21 19.50
C GLU A 25 -30.14 -17.20 20.27
N ALA A 26 -30.30 -15.90 19.99
CA ALA A 26 -29.57 -14.85 20.72
C ALA A 26 -29.98 -14.73 22.19
N THR A 27 -31.22 -15.11 22.54
CA THR A 27 -31.71 -15.12 23.93
C THR A 27 -31.27 -16.38 24.67
N THR A 28 -31.09 -17.50 23.96
CA THR A 28 -30.49 -18.71 24.51
C THR A 28 -29.00 -18.51 24.77
N LEU A 29 -28.28 -17.87 23.84
CA LEU A 29 -26.85 -17.61 23.97
C LEU A 29 -26.55 -16.55 25.04
N TYR A 30 -27.42 -15.55 25.18
CA TYR A 30 -27.31 -14.52 26.20
C TYR A 30 -28.66 -14.31 26.92
N PRO A 31 -28.88 -14.91 28.10
CA PRO A 31 -30.13 -14.76 28.84
C PRO A 31 -30.31 -13.33 29.34
N PRO A 32 -31.57 -12.85 29.46
CA PRO A 32 -31.84 -11.51 29.98
C PRO A 32 -31.35 -11.37 31.42
N ASP A 33 -30.73 -10.22 31.71
CA ASP A 33 -30.26 -9.90 33.06
C ASP A 33 -31.46 -9.68 33.99
N LYS A 34 -31.23 -9.82 35.30
CA LYS A 34 -32.21 -9.43 36.31
C LYS A 34 -32.45 -7.92 36.23
N PHE A 35 -33.68 -7.50 36.50
CA PHE A 35 -34.02 -6.08 36.56
C PHE A 35 -33.10 -5.35 37.56
N GLY A 36 -32.40 -4.31 37.11
CA GLY A 36 -31.41 -3.56 37.89
C GLY A 36 -29.95 -4.02 37.69
N ASP A 37 -29.70 -5.22 37.16
CA ASP A 37 -28.35 -5.75 36.89
C ASP A 37 -27.89 -5.53 35.43
N GLU A 38 -28.68 -4.82 34.64
CA GLU A 38 -28.45 -4.55 33.20
C GLU A 38 -27.17 -3.75 32.93
N ALA A 39 -26.65 -3.03 33.92
CA ALA A 39 -25.39 -2.28 33.86
C ALA A 39 -24.27 -2.89 34.71
N SER A 40 -24.49 -4.08 35.28
CA SER A 40 -23.50 -4.78 36.09
C SER A 40 -22.24 -5.12 35.28
N ASP A 41 -21.14 -5.42 35.98
CA ASP A 41 -19.85 -5.66 35.34
C ASP A 41 -19.83 -6.87 34.37
N ASN A 42 -20.80 -7.77 34.51
CA ASN A 42 -20.99 -8.95 33.66
C ASN A 42 -22.37 -8.98 32.95
N ALA A 43 -23.03 -7.83 32.85
CA ALA A 43 -24.32 -7.72 32.16
C ALA A 43 -24.26 -8.27 30.73
N ARG A 44 -25.39 -8.78 30.25
CA ARG A 44 -25.61 -9.31 28.90
C ARG A 44 -25.02 -8.40 27.83
N VAL A 45 -25.22 -7.09 27.93
CA VAL A 45 -24.74 -6.11 26.93
C VAL A 45 -23.23 -6.19 26.70
N TRP A 46 -22.43 -6.40 27.75
CA TRP A 46 -20.98 -6.47 27.64
C TRP A 46 -20.50 -7.78 27.00
N ASN A 47 -21.20 -8.88 27.25
CA ASN A 47 -20.90 -10.17 26.63
C ASN A 47 -21.27 -10.18 25.14
N VAL A 48 -22.46 -9.67 24.79
CA VAL A 48 -22.88 -9.49 23.40
C VAL A 48 -21.91 -8.58 22.65
N TYR A 49 -21.54 -7.44 23.26
CA TYR A 49 -20.55 -6.54 22.68
C TYR A 49 -19.20 -7.22 22.47
N ARG A 50 -18.72 -7.98 23.46
CA ARG A 50 -17.44 -8.68 23.38
C ARG A 50 -17.39 -9.61 22.18
N ASP A 51 -18.40 -10.45 22.04
CA ASP A 51 -18.36 -11.52 21.05
C ASP A 51 -18.50 -10.93 19.63
N SER A 52 -19.38 -9.93 19.45
CA SER A 52 -19.50 -9.17 18.19
C SER A 52 -18.24 -8.36 17.85
N ALA A 53 -17.61 -7.74 18.84
CA ALA A 53 -16.38 -6.97 18.64
C ALA A 53 -15.19 -7.87 18.26
N ILE A 54 -15.06 -9.03 18.89
CA ILE A 54 -14.03 -10.02 18.57
C ILE A 54 -14.20 -10.52 17.13
N GLU A 55 -15.42 -10.82 16.71
CA GLU A 55 -15.70 -11.26 15.34
C GLU A 55 -15.26 -10.19 14.32
N THR A 56 -15.73 -8.96 14.50
CA THR A 56 -15.37 -7.81 13.64
C THR A 56 -13.86 -7.58 13.58
N ASP A 57 -13.19 -7.64 14.73
CA ASP A 57 -11.75 -7.42 14.80
C ASP A 57 -10.96 -8.56 14.15
N ASN A 58 -11.40 -9.81 14.26
CA ASN A 58 -10.73 -10.93 13.58
C ASN A 58 -10.80 -10.78 12.06
N GLU A 59 -11.93 -10.36 11.51
CA GLU A 59 -12.07 -10.11 10.07
C GLU A 59 -11.13 -8.98 9.62
N LEU A 60 -11.08 -7.88 10.36
CA LEU A 60 -10.23 -6.72 10.05
C LEU A 60 -8.75 -7.08 10.12
N LEU A 61 -8.32 -7.74 11.20
CA LEU A 61 -6.94 -8.18 11.39
C LEU A 61 -6.53 -9.22 10.35
N GLY A 62 -7.45 -10.13 9.97
CA GLY A 62 -7.23 -11.11 8.91
C GLY A 62 -6.92 -10.44 7.58
N ARG A 63 -7.75 -9.49 7.15
CA ARG A 63 -7.56 -8.72 5.91
C ARG A 63 -6.23 -7.97 5.89
N TRP A 64 -5.89 -7.28 6.99
CA TRP A 64 -4.62 -6.56 7.09
C TRP A 64 -3.41 -7.50 7.10
N ASN A 65 -3.51 -8.64 7.80
CA ASN A 65 -2.44 -9.63 7.83
C ASN A 65 -2.20 -10.26 6.44
N GLU A 66 -3.25 -10.56 5.69
CA GLU A 66 -3.15 -11.04 4.31
C GLU A 66 -2.48 -10.00 3.40
N ALA A 67 -2.91 -8.74 3.46
CA ALA A 67 -2.31 -7.65 2.70
C ALA A 67 -0.82 -7.48 3.03
N LEU A 68 -0.45 -7.45 4.31
CA LEU A 68 0.94 -7.35 4.76
C LEU A 68 1.77 -8.56 4.33
N THR A 69 1.19 -9.77 4.36
CA THR A 69 1.87 -10.99 3.89
C THR A 69 2.17 -10.92 2.41
N ALA A 70 1.19 -10.50 1.58
CA ALA A 70 1.41 -10.30 0.15
C ALA A 70 2.53 -9.27 -0.10
N ILE A 71 2.47 -8.12 0.56
CA ILE A 71 3.51 -7.07 0.45
C ILE A 71 4.90 -7.62 0.79
N LEU A 72 5.04 -8.39 1.87
CA LEU A 72 6.32 -9.01 2.27
C LEU A 72 6.87 -9.94 1.20
N VAL A 73 6.03 -10.84 0.66
CA VAL A 73 6.44 -11.81 -0.37
C VAL A 73 6.89 -11.07 -1.63
N PHE A 74 6.10 -10.10 -2.10
CA PHE A 74 6.46 -9.30 -3.26
C PHE A 74 7.73 -8.48 -3.04
N ALA A 75 7.89 -7.85 -1.88
CA ALA A 75 9.09 -7.09 -1.55
C ALA A 75 10.36 -7.96 -1.55
N GLY A 76 10.29 -9.17 -0.99
CA GLY A 76 11.41 -10.12 -1.00
C GLY A 76 11.78 -10.59 -2.41
N LEU A 77 10.80 -11.04 -3.19
CA LEU A 77 11.02 -11.48 -4.58
C LEU A 77 11.55 -10.35 -5.46
N PHE A 78 10.96 -9.16 -5.35
CA PHE A 78 11.40 -7.99 -6.09
C PHE A 78 12.83 -7.59 -5.71
N SER A 79 13.17 -7.58 -4.42
CA SER A 79 14.53 -7.27 -3.97
C SER A 79 15.56 -8.25 -4.55
N ALA A 80 15.24 -9.54 -4.61
CA ALA A 80 16.11 -10.55 -5.22
C ALA A 80 16.33 -10.28 -6.72
N VAL A 81 15.26 -9.99 -7.46
CA VAL A 81 15.34 -9.67 -8.91
C VAL A 81 16.17 -8.40 -9.13
N VAL A 82 15.86 -7.31 -8.42
CA VAL A 82 16.57 -6.01 -8.56
C VAL A 82 18.05 -6.13 -8.20
N THR A 83 18.40 -6.98 -7.23
CA THR A 83 19.79 -7.17 -6.81
C THR A 83 20.69 -7.61 -7.96
N ALA A 84 20.22 -8.47 -8.88
CA ALA A 84 20.99 -8.87 -10.05
C ALA A 84 21.31 -7.66 -10.97
N PHE A 85 20.32 -6.78 -11.19
CA PHE A 85 20.52 -5.55 -11.96
C PHE A 85 21.41 -4.55 -11.25
N VAL A 86 21.31 -4.43 -9.92
CA VAL A 86 22.19 -3.58 -9.11
C VAL A 86 23.63 -4.05 -9.22
N ILE A 87 23.91 -5.35 -9.08
CA ILE A 87 25.27 -5.90 -9.18
C ILE A 87 25.89 -5.55 -10.53
N GLU A 88 25.15 -5.76 -11.62
CA GLU A 88 25.66 -5.47 -12.96
C GLU A 88 25.78 -3.96 -13.20
N SER A 89 24.78 -3.17 -12.81
CA SER A 89 24.76 -1.72 -13.04
C SER A 89 25.78 -0.97 -12.19
N THR A 90 26.14 -1.47 -11.01
CA THR A 90 27.15 -0.87 -10.12
C THR A 90 28.52 -0.85 -10.78
N ARG A 91 28.83 -1.82 -11.65
CA ARG A 91 30.08 -1.85 -12.41
C ARG A 91 30.24 -0.60 -13.28
N ARG A 92 29.14 -0.02 -13.76
CA ARG A 92 29.14 1.24 -14.55
C ARG A 92 29.43 2.48 -13.71
N LEU A 93 29.42 2.37 -12.38
CA LEU A 93 29.84 3.43 -11.45
C LEU A 93 31.30 3.31 -11.04
N GLN A 94 32.02 2.31 -11.54
CA GLN A 94 33.42 2.07 -11.22
C GLN A 94 34.26 2.07 -12.50
N PRO A 95 35.57 2.37 -12.42
CA PRO A 95 36.48 2.21 -13.55
C PRO A 95 36.51 0.75 -14.02
N ASP A 96 36.39 0.51 -15.33
CA ASP A 96 36.52 -0.84 -15.88
C ASP A 96 38.01 -1.23 -16.00
N PRO A 97 38.48 -2.23 -15.23
CA PRO A 97 39.87 -2.68 -15.30
C PRO A 97 40.21 -3.32 -16.66
N ALA A 98 39.24 -3.93 -17.35
CA ALA A 98 39.46 -4.54 -18.66
C ALA A 98 39.63 -3.46 -19.74
N GLU A 99 38.79 -2.42 -19.74
CA GLU A 99 38.95 -1.28 -20.65
C GLU A 99 40.27 -0.54 -20.39
N TYR A 100 40.62 -0.31 -19.12
CA TYR A 100 41.87 0.34 -18.76
C TYR A 100 43.10 -0.45 -19.22
N THR A 101 43.13 -1.77 -18.97
CA THR A 101 44.25 -2.63 -19.40
C THR A 101 44.34 -2.72 -20.92
N ALA A 102 43.21 -2.83 -21.63
CA ALA A 102 43.19 -2.82 -23.10
C ALA A 102 43.75 -1.50 -23.67
N ARG A 103 43.34 -0.34 -23.13
CA ARG A 103 43.87 0.97 -23.55
C ARG A 103 45.35 1.13 -23.25
N ALA A 104 45.81 0.66 -22.08
CA ALA A 104 47.22 0.70 -21.71
C ALA A 104 48.08 -0.17 -22.64
N VAL A 105 47.63 -1.38 -22.97
CA VAL A 105 48.33 -2.28 -23.92
C VAL A 105 48.36 -1.67 -25.32
N LEU A 106 47.23 -1.14 -25.81
CA LEU A 106 47.19 -0.47 -27.11
C LEU A 106 48.11 0.75 -27.16
N ALA A 107 48.19 1.53 -26.09
CA ALA A 107 49.12 2.66 -25.98
C ALA A 107 50.58 2.18 -26.04
N VAL A 108 50.94 1.08 -25.38
CA VAL A 108 52.30 0.52 -25.46
C VAL A 108 52.62 0.02 -26.86
N LEU A 109 51.70 -0.71 -27.50
CA LEU A 109 51.88 -1.22 -28.86
C LEU A 109 51.99 -0.10 -29.89
N SER A 110 51.23 0.99 -29.77
CA SER A 110 51.30 2.14 -30.68
C SER A 110 52.65 2.86 -30.59
N HIS A 111 53.21 2.97 -29.38
CA HIS A 111 54.56 3.52 -29.16
C HIS A 111 55.64 2.60 -29.76
N MET A 112 55.50 1.28 -29.62
CA MET A 112 56.47 0.31 -30.16
C MET A 112 56.46 0.26 -31.69
N ASN A 113 55.29 0.44 -32.33
CA ASN A 113 55.15 0.31 -33.78
C ASN A 113 55.48 1.60 -34.56
N GLY A 114 55.93 2.67 -33.87
CA GLY A 114 56.29 3.95 -34.50
C GLY A 114 55.13 4.69 -35.17
N SER A 115 53.88 4.28 -34.87
CA SER A 115 52.68 4.83 -35.48
C SER A 115 52.45 6.27 -34.99
N THR A 116 52.30 7.23 -35.92
CA THR A 116 51.92 8.63 -35.64
C THR A 116 50.43 8.81 -35.31
N ILE A 117 49.75 7.72 -34.94
CA ILE A 117 48.36 7.75 -34.49
C ILE A 117 48.31 8.58 -33.20
N SER A 118 47.32 9.46 -33.10
CA SER A 118 47.13 10.36 -31.95
C SER A 118 47.36 9.65 -30.60
N PRO A 119 47.96 10.31 -29.59
CA PRO A 119 48.26 9.68 -28.32
C PRO A 119 47.00 9.02 -27.76
N ILE A 120 47.05 7.71 -27.55
CA ILE A 120 45.97 6.98 -26.89
C ILE A 120 45.93 7.46 -25.44
N GLU A 121 44.88 8.19 -25.07
CA GLU A 121 44.73 8.73 -23.73
C GLU A 121 44.43 7.60 -22.74
N VAL A 122 45.42 7.27 -21.91
CA VAL A 122 45.26 6.36 -20.77
C VAL A 122 44.82 7.20 -19.58
N VAL A 123 43.50 7.29 -19.37
CA VAL A 123 42.93 8.00 -18.22
C VAL A 123 43.26 7.23 -16.94
N ASN A 124 43.90 7.90 -15.98
CA ASN A 124 44.18 7.31 -14.68
C ASN A 124 42.85 7.01 -13.94
N PRO A 125 42.62 5.77 -13.47
CA PRO A 125 41.37 5.38 -12.81
C PRO A 125 41.05 6.22 -11.56
N ALA A 126 42.05 6.89 -10.96
CA ALA A 126 41.84 7.83 -9.86
C ALA A 126 41.01 9.07 -10.23
N PHE A 127 40.94 9.44 -11.51
CA PHE A 127 40.13 10.58 -12.01
C PHE A 127 38.81 10.13 -12.66
N PHE A 128 38.41 8.87 -12.45
CA PHE A 128 37.17 8.36 -13.02
C PHE A 128 35.95 9.11 -12.48
N SER A 129 35.05 9.48 -13.39
CA SER A 129 33.73 10.03 -13.07
C SER A 129 32.68 9.28 -13.88
N ALA A 130 31.71 8.69 -13.18
CA ALA A 130 30.64 7.95 -13.83
C ALA A 130 29.83 8.87 -14.76
N GLY A 131 29.37 8.33 -15.89
CA GLY A 131 28.48 9.06 -16.80
C GLY A 131 27.15 9.43 -16.12
N ALA A 132 26.52 10.53 -16.56
CA ALA A 132 25.22 10.95 -16.04
C ALA A 132 24.16 9.86 -16.16
N THR A 133 24.10 9.18 -17.33
CA THR A 133 23.19 8.07 -17.58
C THR A 133 23.40 6.89 -16.62
N ALA A 134 24.66 6.53 -16.35
CA ALA A 134 25.00 5.46 -15.42
C ALA A 134 24.56 5.82 -13.99
N ARG A 135 24.74 7.07 -13.57
CA ARG A 135 24.24 7.56 -12.27
C ARG A 135 22.72 7.47 -12.20
N THR A 136 22.01 7.99 -13.19
CA THR A 136 20.54 7.98 -13.22
C THR A 136 19.97 6.56 -13.16
N ILE A 137 20.50 5.64 -13.98
CA ILE A 137 20.07 4.23 -13.98
C ILE A 137 20.28 3.60 -12.60
N ASN A 138 21.47 3.78 -12.01
CA ASN A 138 21.75 3.24 -10.68
C ASN A 138 20.87 3.88 -9.60
N SER A 139 20.56 5.17 -9.69
CA SER A 139 19.62 5.81 -8.76
C SER A 139 18.25 5.16 -8.79
N PHE A 140 17.71 4.81 -9.97
CA PHE A 140 16.45 4.07 -10.07
C PHE A 140 16.54 2.68 -9.43
N TRP A 141 17.61 1.94 -9.68
CA TRP A 141 17.79 0.61 -9.08
C TRP A 141 17.91 0.65 -7.56
N TYR A 142 18.78 1.52 -7.02
CA TYR A 142 18.96 1.65 -5.58
C TYR A 142 17.71 2.21 -4.89
N PHE A 143 17.00 3.14 -5.54
CA PHE A 143 15.73 3.64 -5.02
C PHE A 143 14.71 2.49 -4.90
N GLY A 144 14.47 1.74 -5.98
CA GLY A 144 13.54 0.61 -5.95
C GLY A 144 13.90 -0.43 -4.90
N LEU A 145 15.18 -0.84 -4.86
CA LEU A 145 15.67 -1.83 -3.89
C LEU A 145 15.50 -1.34 -2.44
N THR A 146 15.95 -0.12 -2.16
CA THR A 146 15.89 0.44 -0.80
C THR A 146 14.43 0.63 -0.36
N THR A 147 13.57 1.12 -1.25
CA THR A 147 12.14 1.27 -0.96
C THR A 147 11.49 -0.08 -0.67
N ALA A 148 11.80 -1.13 -1.44
CA ALA A 148 11.25 -2.47 -1.19
C ALA A 148 11.71 -3.07 0.15
N LEU A 149 12.98 -2.89 0.52
CA LEU A 149 13.52 -3.30 1.82
C LEU A 149 12.92 -2.49 2.97
N ALA A 150 12.70 -1.18 2.79
CA ALA A 150 12.01 -0.36 3.78
C ALA A 150 10.56 -0.80 3.95
N VAL A 151 9.85 -1.08 2.86
CA VAL A 151 8.47 -1.60 2.89
C VAL A 151 8.41 -2.95 3.61
N SER A 152 9.33 -3.88 3.36
CA SER A 152 9.35 -5.18 4.05
C SER A 152 9.58 -5.02 5.55
N LEU A 153 10.53 -4.18 5.96
CA LEU A 153 10.81 -3.90 7.37
C LEU A 153 9.58 -3.30 8.08
N LEU A 154 8.97 -2.29 7.47
CA LEU A 154 7.79 -1.62 8.04
C LEU A 154 6.56 -2.53 8.06
N ALA A 155 6.41 -3.41 7.07
CA ALA A 155 5.31 -4.37 7.06
C ALA A 155 5.50 -5.51 8.09
N ILE A 156 6.74 -5.90 8.40
CA ILE A 156 7.03 -6.77 9.56
C ILE A 156 6.65 -6.06 10.86
N LEU A 157 7.01 -4.79 11.02
CA LEU A 157 6.63 -3.99 12.18
C LEU A 157 5.10 -3.87 12.33
N ALA A 158 4.39 -3.63 11.22
CA ALA A 158 2.94 -3.62 11.20
C ALA A 158 2.35 -4.95 11.69
N LYS A 159 2.88 -6.08 11.23
CA LYS A 159 2.47 -7.41 11.70
C LYS A 159 2.67 -7.57 13.20
N GLN A 160 3.79 -7.09 13.75
CA GLN A 160 4.02 -7.11 15.20
C GLN A 160 2.96 -6.31 15.95
N TRP A 161 2.55 -5.15 15.45
CA TRP A 161 1.46 -4.37 16.05
C TRP A 161 0.12 -5.11 16.02
N LEU A 162 -0.20 -5.80 14.92
CA LEU A 162 -1.44 -6.59 14.81
C LEU A 162 -1.45 -7.76 15.79
N LEU A 163 -0.32 -8.46 15.93
CA LEU A 163 -0.16 -9.56 16.87
C LEU A 163 -0.32 -9.08 18.32
N GLU A 164 0.30 -7.95 18.66
CA GLU A 164 0.21 -7.35 19.99
C GLU A 164 -1.21 -6.88 20.32
N TYR A 165 -1.91 -6.26 19.36
CA TYR A 165 -3.32 -5.89 19.50
C TYR A 165 -4.19 -7.12 19.75
N HIS A 166 -4.02 -8.17 18.94
CA HIS A 166 -4.75 -9.43 19.08
C HIS A 166 -4.53 -10.06 20.46
N ALA A 167 -3.27 -10.14 20.91
CA ALA A 167 -2.92 -10.67 22.22
C ALA A 167 -3.58 -9.90 23.37
N ARG A 168 -3.60 -8.56 23.29
CA ARG A 168 -4.19 -7.68 24.32
C ARG A 168 -5.71 -7.82 24.44
N ILE A 169 -6.39 -8.06 23.32
CA ILE A 169 -7.85 -8.23 23.30
C ILE A 169 -8.24 -9.63 23.73
N ARG A 170 -7.42 -10.64 23.44
CA ARG A 170 -7.63 -12.01 23.93
C ARG A 170 -7.20 -12.22 25.38
N ALA A 171 -6.43 -11.29 25.96
CA ALA A 171 -5.98 -11.39 27.33
C ALA A 171 -7.15 -11.45 28.32
N PRO A 172 -7.08 -12.29 29.36
CA PRO A 172 -8.12 -12.39 30.38
C PRO A 172 -8.49 -11.03 30.97
N ALA A 173 -9.77 -10.88 31.30
CA ALA A 173 -10.32 -9.69 31.93
C ALA A 173 -11.07 -10.10 33.20
N LYS A 174 -11.03 -9.23 34.21
CA LYS A 174 -11.72 -9.48 35.50
C LYS A 174 -13.23 -9.66 35.30
N HIS A 175 -13.82 -8.85 34.44
CA HIS A 175 -15.25 -8.84 34.10
C HIS A 175 -15.45 -8.33 32.67
N ALA A 176 -16.61 -8.58 32.08
CA ALA A 176 -16.91 -8.23 30.69
C ALA A 176 -16.87 -6.71 30.43
N ARG A 177 -17.35 -5.89 31.37
CA ARG A 177 -17.29 -4.42 31.28
C ARG A 177 -15.86 -3.88 31.20
N TYR A 178 -14.96 -4.44 32.02
CA TYR A 178 -13.55 -4.04 32.02
C TYR A 178 -12.86 -4.39 30.68
N TRP A 179 -13.20 -5.56 30.13
CA TRP A 179 -12.76 -5.95 28.79
C TRP A 179 -13.26 -4.95 27.73
N ALA A 180 -14.54 -4.57 27.78
CA ALA A 180 -15.13 -3.66 26.81
C ALA A 180 -14.46 -2.29 26.81
N TRP A 181 -14.15 -1.75 28.00
CA TRP A 181 -13.39 -0.51 28.12
C TRP A 181 -11.98 -0.62 27.55
N ARG A 182 -11.27 -1.73 27.82
CA ARG A 182 -9.95 -2.01 27.26
C ARG A 182 -9.98 -2.06 25.73
N HIS A 183 -10.92 -2.83 25.17
CA HIS A 183 -11.11 -2.94 23.72
C HIS A 183 -11.39 -1.57 23.09
N PHE A 184 -12.32 -0.79 23.67
CA PHE A 184 -12.64 0.55 23.18
C PHE A 184 -11.42 1.49 23.18
N ALA A 185 -10.61 1.45 24.24
CA ALA A 185 -9.40 2.27 24.32
C ALA A 185 -8.37 1.91 23.24
N PHE A 186 -8.11 0.62 23.00
CA PHE A 186 -7.16 0.17 21.98
C PHE A 186 -7.69 0.37 20.56
N LYS A 187 -8.97 0.09 20.30
CA LYS A 187 -9.61 0.31 19.01
C LYS A 187 -9.56 1.78 18.59
N ARG A 188 -9.86 2.68 19.53
CA ARG A 188 -9.68 4.13 19.33
C ARG A 188 -8.22 4.50 19.04
N GLY A 189 -7.27 3.79 19.65
CA GLY A 189 -5.85 3.89 19.32
C GLY A 189 -5.57 3.54 17.86
N LEU A 190 -6.01 2.35 17.40
CA LEU A 190 -5.85 1.90 16.01
C LEU A 190 -6.44 2.89 15.00
N GLU A 191 -7.64 3.41 15.29
CA GLU A 191 -8.30 4.41 14.45
C GLU A 191 -7.53 5.74 14.42
N LYS A 192 -7.04 6.21 15.57
CA LYS A 192 -6.26 7.45 15.67
C LYS A 192 -4.95 7.38 14.88
N TRP A 193 -4.27 6.22 14.95
CA TRP A 193 -3.04 5.97 14.19
C TRP A 193 -3.30 5.54 12.74
N ASN A 194 -4.56 5.34 12.38
CA ASN A 194 -5.05 4.99 11.05
C ASN A 194 -4.21 3.89 10.37
N ILE A 195 -4.16 2.72 11.02
CA ILE A 195 -3.39 1.55 10.54
C ILE A 195 -3.75 1.18 9.10
N ASP A 196 -5.01 1.36 8.71
CA ASP A 196 -5.46 1.11 7.34
C ASP A 196 -4.75 2.01 6.31
N LEU A 197 -4.60 3.32 6.61
CA LEU A 197 -3.83 4.24 5.79
C LEU A 197 -2.35 3.87 5.76
N PHE A 198 -1.78 3.47 6.89
CA PHE A 198 -0.38 3.04 6.97
C PHE A 198 -0.10 1.83 6.04
N ILE A 199 -0.95 0.80 6.08
CA ILE A 199 -0.86 -0.36 5.19
C ILE A 199 -1.06 0.04 3.72
N SER A 200 -1.98 0.96 3.45
CA SER A 200 -2.22 1.48 2.12
C SER A 200 -0.99 2.23 1.56
N LEU A 201 -0.29 3.00 2.39
CA LEU A 201 0.95 3.69 2.03
C LEU A 201 2.12 2.72 1.78
N LEU A 202 2.20 1.63 2.54
CA LEU A 202 3.19 0.55 2.28
C LEU A 202 2.98 -0.06 0.91
N SER A 203 1.72 -0.36 0.57
CA SER A 203 1.38 -0.82 -0.77
C SER A 203 1.75 0.21 -1.83
N PHE A 204 1.43 1.49 -1.63
CA PHE A 204 1.80 2.56 -2.56
C PHE A 204 3.32 2.65 -2.78
N ALA A 205 4.11 2.64 -1.71
CA ALA A 205 5.56 2.68 -1.78
C ALA A 205 6.11 1.48 -2.57
N MET A 206 5.51 0.30 -2.42
CA MET A 206 5.85 -0.87 -3.23
C MET A 206 5.58 -0.64 -4.73
N HIS A 207 4.47 0.02 -5.09
CA HIS A 207 4.20 0.39 -6.48
C HIS A 207 5.22 1.40 -7.03
N LEU A 208 5.67 2.36 -6.21
CA LEU A 208 6.75 3.27 -6.60
C LEU A 208 8.06 2.51 -6.85
N ALA A 209 8.36 1.49 -6.05
CA ALA A 209 9.51 0.62 -6.27
C ALA A 209 9.41 -0.10 -7.63
N PHE A 210 8.25 -0.69 -7.95
CA PHE A 210 8.02 -1.27 -9.29
C PHE A 210 8.16 -0.25 -10.41
N GLY A 211 7.61 0.95 -10.26
CA GLY A 211 7.74 2.03 -11.24
C GLY A 211 9.20 2.41 -11.49
N SER A 212 9.99 2.53 -10.43
CA SER A 212 11.43 2.81 -10.55
C SER A 212 12.19 1.67 -11.24
N PHE A 213 11.81 0.42 -11.02
CA PHE A 213 12.41 -0.74 -11.70
C PHE A 213 12.14 -0.70 -13.21
N PHE A 214 10.89 -0.51 -13.62
CA PHE A 214 10.58 -0.43 -15.04
C PHE A 214 11.26 0.77 -15.71
N ALA A 215 11.31 1.93 -15.04
CA ALA A 215 12.04 3.09 -15.54
C ALA A 215 13.54 2.78 -15.73
N GLY A 216 14.19 2.18 -14.73
CA GLY A 216 15.59 1.75 -14.81
C GLY A 216 15.83 0.73 -15.94
N LEU A 217 14.87 -0.19 -16.15
CA LEU A 217 14.95 -1.23 -17.17
C LEU A 217 14.91 -0.61 -18.57
N LEU A 218 13.95 0.29 -18.82
CA LEU A 218 13.82 0.97 -20.10
C LEU A 218 15.05 1.83 -20.41
N LEU A 219 15.53 2.61 -19.42
CA LEU A 219 16.75 3.42 -19.57
C LEU A 219 17.99 2.56 -19.86
N THR A 220 18.06 1.36 -19.30
CA THR A 220 19.18 0.42 -19.53
C THR A 220 19.12 -0.20 -20.92
N LEU A 221 17.92 -0.57 -21.40
CA LEU A 221 17.76 -1.26 -22.68
C LEU A 221 17.82 -0.31 -23.90
N PHE A 222 17.37 0.93 -23.73
CA PHE A 222 17.29 1.90 -24.84
C PHE A 222 18.60 2.07 -25.63
N PRO A 223 19.79 2.21 -25.01
CA PRO A 223 21.04 2.30 -25.76
C PRO A 223 21.61 0.96 -26.22
N VAL A 224 21.08 -0.18 -25.76
CA VAL A 224 21.65 -1.52 -26.03
C VAL A 224 21.13 -2.08 -27.34
N ASP A 225 19.80 -2.20 -27.46
CA ASP A 225 19.16 -2.71 -28.67
C ASP A 225 17.74 -2.17 -28.79
N TRP A 226 17.43 -1.61 -29.96
CA TRP A 226 16.15 -0.94 -30.20
C TRP A 226 14.97 -1.91 -30.29
N ILE A 227 15.19 -3.15 -30.77
CA ILE A 227 14.13 -4.17 -30.90
C ILE A 227 13.74 -4.66 -29.51
N VAL A 228 14.73 -5.07 -28.72
CA VAL A 228 14.50 -5.55 -27.34
C VAL A 228 13.87 -4.44 -26.50
N SER A 229 14.36 -3.20 -26.62
CA SER A 229 13.79 -2.05 -25.92
C SER A 229 12.33 -1.79 -26.33
N ALA A 230 12.01 -1.84 -27.63
CA ALA A 230 10.64 -1.64 -28.11
C ALA A 230 9.66 -2.68 -27.57
N VAL A 231 10.06 -3.97 -27.56
CA VAL A 231 9.23 -5.05 -27.01
C VAL A 231 8.98 -4.85 -25.52
N VAL A 232 10.02 -4.59 -24.73
CA VAL A 232 9.88 -4.36 -23.28
C VAL A 232 9.06 -3.10 -22.99
N THR A 233 9.21 -2.04 -23.79
CA THR A 233 8.42 -0.81 -23.67
C THR A 233 6.94 -1.07 -23.93
N LEU A 234 6.61 -1.82 -24.98
CA LEU A 234 5.22 -2.16 -25.32
C LEU A 234 4.54 -2.92 -24.18
N VAL A 235 5.21 -3.95 -23.66
CA VAL A 235 4.68 -4.76 -22.54
C VAL A 235 4.50 -3.88 -21.30
N THR A 236 5.52 -3.09 -20.95
CA THR A 236 5.46 -2.20 -19.78
C THR A 236 4.32 -1.20 -19.90
N LEU A 237 4.20 -0.50 -21.03
CA LEU A 237 3.13 0.48 -21.25
C LEU A 237 1.75 -0.16 -21.19
N SER A 238 1.58 -1.36 -21.78
CA SER A 238 0.29 -2.05 -21.74
C SER A 238 -0.17 -2.35 -20.29
N VAL A 239 0.74 -2.82 -19.43
CA VAL A 239 0.45 -3.09 -18.02
C VAL A 239 0.17 -1.80 -17.26
N PHE A 240 0.97 -0.74 -17.48
CA PHE A 240 0.75 0.56 -16.84
C PHE A 240 -0.58 1.19 -17.25
N ILE A 241 -0.99 1.07 -18.52
CA ILE A 241 -2.31 1.55 -18.98
C ILE A 241 -3.42 0.82 -18.24
N VAL A 242 -3.39 -0.51 -18.19
CA VAL A 242 -4.40 -1.30 -17.46
C VAL A 242 -4.43 -0.90 -15.99
N TYR A 243 -3.27 -0.76 -15.35
CA TYR A 243 -3.15 -0.36 -13.94
C TYR A 243 -3.71 1.05 -13.68
N SER A 244 -3.35 2.02 -14.51
CA SER A 244 -3.84 3.41 -14.40
C SER A 244 -5.34 3.50 -14.65
N VAL A 245 -5.87 2.78 -15.65
CA VAL A 245 -7.31 2.72 -15.89
C VAL A 245 -8.02 2.09 -14.69
N ALA A 246 -7.54 0.97 -14.17
CA ALA A 246 -8.15 0.34 -12.99
C ALA A 246 -8.16 1.26 -11.76
N THR A 247 -7.08 2.03 -11.56
CA THR A 247 -6.92 2.94 -10.42
C THR A 247 -7.76 4.22 -10.56
N LEU A 248 -7.90 4.74 -11.79
CA LEU A 248 -8.59 6.01 -12.06
C LEU A 248 -10.06 5.84 -12.48
N ALA A 249 -10.48 4.64 -12.91
CA ALA A 249 -11.86 4.35 -13.30
C ALA A 249 -12.90 4.74 -12.22
N PRO A 250 -12.65 4.54 -10.92
CA PRO A 250 -13.62 4.94 -9.88
C PRO A 250 -13.84 6.45 -9.78
N LEU A 251 -12.98 7.29 -10.38
CA LEU A 251 -13.20 8.75 -10.43
C LEU A 251 -14.32 9.12 -11.42
N TRP A 252 -14.54 8.29 -12.44
CA TRP A 252 -15.49 8.54 -13.52
C TRP A 252 -16.76 7.70 -13.38
N LEU A 253 -16.63 6.51 -12.78
CA LEU A 253 -17.70 5.55 -12.58
C LEU A 253 -17.93 5.37 -11.07
N GLY A 254 -18.98 6.00 -10.53
CA GLY A 254 -19.31 5.94 -9.11
C GLY A 254 -19.60 4.52 -8.59
N ASP A 255 -19.96 3.60 -9.48
CA ASP A 255 -20.31 2.21 -9.15
C ASP A 255 -19.15 1.22 -9.41
N ALA A 256 -17.94 1.70 -9.73
CA ALA A 256 -16.84 0.81 -10.07
C ALA A 256 -16.36 0.00 -8.85
N PRO A 257 -16.18 -1.33 -8.94
CA PRO A 257 -15.69 -2.16 -7.84
C PRO A 257 -14.20 -1.96 -7.55
N MET A 258 -13.49 -1.15 -8.33
CA MET A 258 -12.03 -0.99 -8.33
C MET A 258 -11.53 0.13 -7.39
N LEU A 259 -12.32 0.56 -6.40
CA LEU A 259 -11.84 1.57 -5.45
C LEU A 259 -10.61 1.07 -4.70
N THR A 260 -9.47 1.73 -4.95
CA THR A 260 -8.26 1.48 -4.20
C THR A 260 -8.38 2.09 -2.79
N PRO A 261 -7.79 1.47 -1.76
CA PRO A 261 -7.85 1.97 -0.38
C PRO A 261 -7.39 3.43 -0.26
N LEU A 262 -6.35 3.83 -1.01
CA LEU A 262 -5.83 5.20 -1.03
C LEU A 262 -6.84 6.20 -1.58
N LEU A 263 -7.58 5.83 -2.63
CA LEU A 263 -8.58 6.68 -3.23
C LEU A 263 -9.76 6.91 -2.27
N ILE A 264 -10.14 5.89 -1.50
CA ILE A 264 -11.16 6.01 -0.45
C ILE A 264 -10.71 7.02 0.63
N HIS A 265 -9.46 6.92 1.08
CA HIS A 265 -8.91 7.85 2.08
C HIS A 265 -8.77 9.27 1.52
N ALA A 266 -8.32 9.42 0.27
CA ALA A 266 -8.20 10.70 -0.41
C ALA A 266 -9.57 11.38 -0.59
N ASP A 267 -10.58 10.62 -0.98
CA ASP A 267 -11.95 11.10 -1.14
C ASP A 267 -12.58 11.51 0.21
N ARG A 268 -12.43 10.70 1.27
CA ARG A 268 -12.87 11.08 2.62
C ARG A 268 -12.17 12.35 3.12
N GLY A 269 -10.87 12.47 2.87
CA GLY A 269 -10.09 13.66 3.19
C GLY A 269 -10.59 14.90 2.44
N MET A 270 -10.82 14.77 1.14
CA MET A 270 -11.35 15.84 0.30
C MET A 270 -12.74 16.30 0.76
N ARG A 271 -13.66 15.37 1.06
CA ARG A 271 -14.98 15.69 1.63
C ARG A 271 -14.90 16.33 3.01
N ALA A 272 -13.97 15.91 3.85
CA ALA A 272 -13.73 16.52 5.16
C ALA A 272 -13.25 17.98 5.04
N VAL A 273 -12.36 18.28 4.08
CA VAL A 273 -11.91 19.65 3.78
C VAL A 273 -13.06 20.51 3.24
N ILE A 274 -13.79 20.02 2.23
CA ILE A 274 -14.93 20.73 1.63
C ILE A 274 -16.04 20.99 2.65
N SER A 275 -16.33 20.04 3.53
CA SER A 275 -17.31 20.24 4.61
C SER A 275 -16.85 21.28 5.62
N ARG A 276 -15.55 21.32 5.96
CA ARG A 276 -14.96 22.31 6.87
C ARG A 276 -15.07 23.73 6.32
N ASP A 277 -14.91 23.91 5.01
CA ASP A 277 -15.09 25.20 4.33
C ASP A 277 -16.58 25.65 4.27
N ARG A 278 -17.53 24.70 4.21
CA ARG A 278 -18.97 25.00 4.33
C ARG A 278 -19.39 25.52 5.72
N TRP A 279 -18.66 25.15 6.78
CA TRP A 279 -18.94 25.63 8.14
C TRP A 279 -18.24 26.94 8.49
N THR A 280 -17.09 27.24 7.88
CA THR A 280 -16.38 28.53 8.09
C THR A 280 -17.04 29.70 7.36
N CYS A 281 -17.80 29.46 6.28
CA CYS A 281 -18.56 30.52 5.58
C CYS A 281 -19.98 30.77 6.14
N ARG A 282 -20.49 29.96 7.07
CA ARG A 282 -21.83 30.13 7.66
C ARG A 282 -21.98 31.19 8.77
N PRO A 283 -20.94 31.73 9.45
CA PRO A 283 -21.16 32.76 10.47
C PRO A 283 -21.32 34.19 9.90
N TYR A 284 -20.91 34.45 8.65
CA TYR A 284 -20.91 35.82 8.10
C TYR A 284 -22.26 36.25 7.50
N PHE A 285 -23.15 35.33 7.12
CA PHE A 285 -24.47 35.68 6.58
C PHE A 285 -25.55 35.87 7.66
N ALA A 286 -25.33 35.42 8.90
CA ALA A 286 -26.32 35.56 9.97
C ALA A 286 -26.28 36.94 10.67
N SER A 287 -25.21 37.74 10.50
CA SER A 287 -25.12 39.08 11.13
C SER A 287 -25.59 40.23 10.23
N LEU A 288 -25.92 39.97 8.95
CA LEU A 288 -26.41 40.98 8.02
C LEU A 288 -27.95 41.05 7.98
N GLU A 289 -28.66 39.99 8.37
CA GLU A 289 -30.13 40.02 8.48
C GLU A 289 -30.64 40.59 9.80
N SER A 290 -29.84 40.60 10.87
CA SER A 290 -30.23 41.19 12.16
C SER A 290 -29.99 42.71 12.25
N GLY A 291 -29.41 43.33 11.21
CA GLY A 291 -29.07 44.77 11.17
C GLY A 291 -30.09 45.66 10.46
N LEU A 292 -31.14 45.10 9.86
CA LEU A 292 -32.16 45.85 9.09
C LEU A 292 -33.51 46.02 9.78
N SER A 293 -33.62 45.69 11.08
CA SER A 293 -34.79 46.07 11.88
C SER A 293 -34.37 47.02 13.00
N ASN A 294 -34.05 48.27 12.65
CA ASN A 294 -33.98 49.35 13.63
C ASN A 294 -35.39 49.94 13.84
N PRO A 295 -35.92 49.94 15.07
CA PRO A 295 -37.13 50.68 15.42
C PRO A 295 -36.76 52.11 15.82
N GLY A 296 -37.48 53.10 15.27
CA GLY A 296 -37.53 54.44 15.87
C GLY A 296 -37.69 55.59 14.89
N GLY A 297 -38.84 56.24 14.94
CA GLY A 297 -38.99 57.63 14.51
C GLY A 297 -40.41 58.00 14.11
N GLY A 298 -41.12 58.71 15.00
CA GLY A 298 -42.31 59.51 14.67
C GLY A 298 -43.60 59.04 15.30
#